data_AF-A0A0B6ZWH0-F1
#
_entry.id   AF-A0A0B6ZWH0-F1
#
_cell.length_a   1.000
_cell.length_b   1.000
_cell.length_c   1.000
_cell.angle_alpha   90.00
_cell.angle_beta   90.00
_cell.angle_gamma   90.00
#
_symmetry.space_group_name_H-M   'P 1'
#
loop_
_entity.id
_entity.type
_entity.pdbx_description
1 polymer ?
#
loop_
_entity_poly.entity_id
_entity_poly.type
_entity_poly.pdbx_seq_one_letter_code
_entity_poly.pdbx_strand_id
1 'polypeptide(L)'
;MSKFRSLDLMNAKNVHFGIDKLNNKEVVLKKLASDTEISNMDNKLCKNAKRDRGCDIARVITRADMTLPLRDGPFTPEILKSTGAFMFQCPSYRLIDRVWTYYKEYKKKEHVYASDKMHIFYSAMVNPEALILQTFPKSEGWPFPEYIGACGRVIVVESAGRPLSEFVYSSFKIRAGIAYELLKIADKLSSKSDFALYMTDVSYENFAVDSSGAVTVVDLENIIVVDKLAIEARKPKGWNEAHEGFFSDCDGTNCLQFQADKLCTHMISDHNYNAICRNLLSHYAVEYKMPHGFLHDMPIEAEDYWDLS
;
A
#
# COMPACT_ATOMS: atom_id res chain seq x y z
N MET A 1 -14.04 26.02 -19.08
CA MET A 1 -13.11 26.71 -18.16
C MET A 1 -13.84 27.02 -16.86
N SER A 2 -13.72 26.14 -15.87
CA SER A 2 -14.18 26.41 -14.50
C SER A 2 -12.95 26.47 -13.63
N LYS A 3 -12.71 27.68 -13.12
CA LYS A 3 -11.65 28.10 -12.21
C LYS A 3 -11.52 27.15 -11.00
N PHE A 4 -10.27 26.77 -10.72
CA PHE A 4 -9.70 26.32 -9.44
C PHE A 4 -10.71 26.28 -8.28
N ARG A 5 -11.04 25.07 -7.79
CA ARG A 5 -11.69 24.91 -6.49
C ARG A 5 -10.60 24.89 -5.43
N SER A 6 -10.70 25.79 -4.46
CA SER A 6 -9.78 25.90 -3.32
C SER A 6 -9.58 24.60 -2.54
N LEU A 7 -10.51 23.64 -2.66
CA LEU A 7 -10.42 22.30 -2.09
C LEU A 7 -9.30 21.44 -2.72
N ASP A 8 -8.93 21.70 -3.97
CA ASP A 8 -7.86 20.96 -4.68
C ASP A 8 -6.46 21.36 -4.17
N LEU A 9 -6.33 22.49 -3.47
CA LEU A 9 -5.07 22.99 -2.90
C LEU A 9 -4.84 22.52 -1.45
N MET A 10 -5.89 22.08 -0.74
CA MET A 10 -5.80 21.69 0.68
C MET A 10 -5.94 20.17 0.91
N ASN A 11 -6.32 19.40 -0.11
CA ASN A 11 -6.50 17.96 -0.01
C ASN A 11 -5.35 17.22 -0.72
N ALA A 12 -4.16 17.22 -0.11
CA ALA A 12 -2.94 16.65 -0.68
C ALA A 12 -3.07 15.16 -1.09
N LYS A 13 -4.02 14.41 -0.50
CA LYS A 13 -4.26 12.99 -0.83
C LYS A 13 -5.59 12.71 -1.57
N ASN A 14 -6.38 13.72 -1.95
CA ASN A 14 -7.65 13.54 -2.68
C ASN A 14 -8.58 12.47 -2.07
N VAL A 15 -8.68 12.49 -0.74
CA VAL A 15 -9.52 11.57 0.04
C VAL A 15 -10.82 12.29 0.40
N HIS A 16 -11.96 11.62 0.21
CA HIS A 16 -13.28 12.18 0.47
C HIS A 16 -14.13 11.17 1.24
N PHE A 17 -14.73 11.61 2.34
CA PHE A 17 -15.64 10.79 3.15
C PHE A 17 -17.07 10.90 2.63
N GLY A 18 -17.82 9.80 2.68
CA GLY A 18 -19.19 9.74 2.22
C GLY A 18 -19.98 8.64 2.91
N ILE A 19 -21.27 8.55 2.56
CA ILE A 19 -22.18 7.52 3.04
C ILE A 19 -22.77 6.81 1.82
N ASP A 20 -22.61 5.49 1.75
CA ASP A 20 -23.38 4.63 0.86
C ASP A 20 -24.81 4.53 1.39
N LYS A 21 -25.72 5.29 0.77
CA LYS A 21 -27.13 5.36 1.17
C LYS A 21 -27.87 4.04 1.02
N LEU A 22 -27.42 3.13 0.15
CA LEU A 22 -28.10 1.85 -0.08
C LEU A 22 -27.88 0.89 1.08
N ASN A 23 -26.66 0.87 1.61
CA ASN A 23 -26.28 -0.03 2.70
C ASN A 23 -26.16 0.68 4.07
N ASN A 24 -26.35 2.00 4.10
CA ASN A 24 -26.15 2.86 5.27
C ASN A 24 -24.76 2.67 5.91
N LYS A 25 -23.71 2.66 5.07
CA LYS A 25 -22.31 2.48 5.49
C LYS A 25 -21.48 3.70 5.17
N GLU A 26 -20.57 4.05 6.07
CA GLU A 26 -19.55 5.06 5.79
C GLU A 26 -18.52 4.51 4.80
N VAL A 27 -18.16 5.35 3.83
CA VAL A 27 -17.22 5.01 2.76
C VAL A 27 -16.21 6.12 2.56
N VAL A 28 -15.07 5.75 2.01
CA VAL A 28 -14.00 6.68 1.62
C VAL A 28 -13.79 6.54 0.13
N LEU A 29 -13.87 7.68 -0.57
CA LEU A 29 -13.54 7.81 -1.98
C LEU A 29 -12.11 8.32 -2.09
N LYS A 30 -11.28 7.62 -2.85
CA LYS A 30 -9.87 7.99 -3.03
C LYS A 30 -9.54 8.15 -4.51
N LYS A 31 -9.00 9.31 -4.88
CA LYS A 31 -8.28 9.47 -6.14
C LYS A 31 -6.81 9.14 -5.85
N LEU A 32 -6.39 7.94 -6.24
CA LEU A 32 -5.11 7.33 -5.84
C LEU A 32 -3.85 8.00 -6.43
N ALA A 33 -3.97 9.21 -6.97
CA ALA A 33 -2.84 9.99 -7.46
C ALA A 33 -3.23 11.47 -7.52
N SER A 34 -2.24 12.35 -7.43
CA SER A 34 -2.40 13.80 -7.64
C SER A 34 -2.71 14.13 -9.12
N ASP A 35 -3.25 15.31 -9.38
CA ASP A 35 -3.59 15.74 -10.75
C ASP A 35 -2.36 15.87 -11.65
N THR A 36 -1.32 16.60 -11.21
CA THR A 36 -0.03 15.99 -10.89
C THR A 36 0.44 14.77 -11.70
N GLU A 37 0.59 13.69 -10.96
CA GLU A 37 1.02 12.36 -11.39
C GLU A 37 0.13 11.80 -12.50
N ILE A 38 -1.18 12.01 -12.39
CA ILE A 38 -2.15 11.58 -13.38
C ILE A 38 -1.86 12.22 -14.75
N SER A 39 -1.67 13.54 -14.79
CA SER A 39 -1.36 14.29 -16.01
C SER A 39 -0.01 13.89 -16.58
N ASN A 40 1.00 13.68 -15.74
CA ASN A 40 2.31 13.20 -16.17
C ASN A 40 2.22 11.82 -16.83
N MET A 41 1.48 10.89 -16.22
CA MET A 41 1.26 9.56 -16.75
C MET A 41 0.46 9.58 -18.06
N ASP A 42 -0.62 10.37 -18.12
CA ASP A 42 -1.44 10.54 -19.32
C ASP A 42 -0.61 11.10 -20.48
N ASN A 43 0.19 12.14 -20.23
CA ASN A 43 1.08 12.71 -21.23
C ASN A 43 2.16 11.71 -21.69
N LYS A 44 2.68 10.87 -20.79
CA LYS A 44 3.61 9.79 -21.14
C LYS A 44 2.97 8.77 -22.07
N LEU A 45 1.72 8.37 -21.81
CA LEU A 45 0.96 7.47 -22.67
C LEU A 45 0.62 8.10 -24.03
N CYS A 46 0.17 9.35 -24.06
CA CYS A 46 -0.09 10.08 -25.31
C CYS A 46 1.16 10.14 -26.18
N LYS A 47 2.32 10.49 -25.59
CA LYS A 47 3.60 10.53 -26.29
C LYS A 47 3.99 9.15 -26.84
N ASN A 48 3.86 8.08 -26.04
CA ASN A 48 4.12 6.71 -26.48
C ASN A 48 3.15 6.23 -27.58
N ALA A 49 1.95 6.79 -27.65
CA ALA A 49 0.98 6.52 -28.70
C ALA A 49 1.13 7.45 -29.92
N LYS A 50 2.17 8.32 -29.95
CA LYS A 50 2.40 9.32 -31.00
C LYS A 50 1.20 10.25 -31.20
N ARG A 51 0.61 10.71 -30.09
CA ARG A 51 -0.52 11.64 -30.02
C ARG A 51 -0.15 12.89 -29.25
N ASP A 52 -0.90 13.96 -29.50
CA ASP A 52 -0.79 15.22 -28.77
C ASP A 52 -1.19 15.07 -27.30
N ARG A 53 -0.79 16.05 -26.48
CA ARG A 53 -1.18 16.12 -25.06
C ARG A 53 -2.70 16.19 -24.92
N GLY A 54 -3.23 15.57 -23.86
CA GLY A 54 -4.68 15.52 -23.61
C GLY A 54 -5.43 14.53 -24.50
N CYS A 55 -4.73 13.55 -25.09
CA CYS A 55 -5.36 12.49 -25.85
C CYS A 55 -6.31 11.64 -24.98
N ASP A 56 -7.31 11.01 -25.61
CA ASP A 56 -8.22 10.08 -24.93
C ASP A 56 -7.48 8.80 -24.53
N ILE A 57 -7.04 8.73 -23.28
CA ILE A 57 -6.27 7.61 -22.71
C ILE A 57 -6.98 6.28 -22.89
N ALA A 58 -8.30 6.23 -22.69
CA ALA A 58 -9.06 4.99 -22.83
C ALA A 58 -9.00 4.43 -24.27
N ARG A 59 -8.83 5.30 -25.27
CA ARG A 59 -8.67 4.91 -26.68
C ARG A 59 -7.23 4.67 -27.11
N VAL A 60 -6.27 5.36 -26.49
CA VAL A 60 -4.86 5.26 -26.92
C VAL A 60 -4.07 4.21 -26.17
N ILE A 61 -4.49 3.82 -24.96
CA ILE A 61 -3.71 2.92 -24.10
C ILE A 61 -3.44 1.58 -24.77
N THR A 62 -4.34 1.06 -25.62
CA THR A 62 -4.13 -0.22 -26.33
C THR A 62 -3.22 -0.09 -27.56
N ARG A 63 -2.74 1.11 -27.87
CA ARG A 63 -1.91 1.45 -29.04
C ARG A 63 -0.60 2.11 -28.66
N ALA A 64 -0.37 2.39 -27.39
CA ALA A 64 0.86 3.00 -26.91
C ALA A 64 2.01 1.99 -27.01
N ASP A 65 3.16 2.42 -27.54
CA ASP A 65 4.31 1.52 -27.79
C ASP A 65 4.69 0.70 -26.53
N MET A 66 4.70 1.34 -25.36
CA MET A 66 4.97 0.70 -24.06
C MET A 66 3.97 -0.38 -23.62
N THR A 67 2.81 -0.48 -24.27
CA THR A 67 1.76 -1.45 -23.96
C THR A 67 1.59 -2.50 -25.05
N LEU A 68 2.26 -2.37 -26.20
CA LEU A 68 2.16 -3.36 -27.28
C LEU A 68 2.45 -4.79 -26.81
N PRO A 69 3.47 -5.05 -25.96
CA PRO A 69 3.71 -6.41 -25.44
C PRO A 69 2.55 -6.97 -24.62
N LEU A 70 1.80 -6.12 -23.92
CA LEU A 70 0.63 -6.52 -23.11
C LEU A 70 -0.57 -6.90 -23.95
N ARG A 71 -0.74 -6.24 -25.10
CA ARG A 71 -1.90 -6.44 -25.97
C ARG A 71 -1.88 -7.83 -26.59
N ASP A 72 -0.74 -8.19 -27.17
CA ASP A 72 -0.61 -9.38 -28.02
C ASP A 72 0.12 -10.53 -27.29
N GLY A 73 0.79 -10.25 -26.16
CA GLY A 73 1.59 -11.19 -25.41
C GLY A 73 1.02 -11.62 -24.05
N PRO A 74 1.70 -12.55 -23.35
CA PRO A 74 1.34 -12.95 -21.99
C PRO A 74 1.57 -11.80 -21.00
N PHE A 75 0.84 -11.83 -19.90
CA PHE A 75 1.09 -10.94 -18.76
C PHE A 75 2.17 -11.59 -17.89
N THR A 76 3.40 -11.08 -17.92
CA THR A 76 4.55 -11.71 -17.26
C THR A 76 5.07 -10.92 -16.06
N PRO A 77 5.82 -11.56 -15.14
CA PRO A 77 6.47 -10.89 -14.03
C PRO A 77 7.35 -9.71 -14.46
N GLU A 78 8.07 -9.81 -15.57
CA GLU A 78 8.96 -8.77 -16.08
C GLU A 78 8.19 -7.52 -16.50
N ILE A 79 7.02 -7.69 -17.14
CA ILE A 79 6.18 -6.56 -17.53
C ILE A 79 5.66 -5.83 -16.29
N LEU A 80 5.19 -6.57 -15.28
CA LEU A 80 4.73 -5.95 -14.03
C LEU A 80 5.87 -5.27 -13.27
N LYS A 81 7.07 -5.87 -13.23
CA LYS A 81 8.26 -5.23 -12.65
C LYS A 81 8.58 -3.90 -13.33
N SER A 82 8.40 -3.82 -14.64
CA SER A 82 8.67 -2.61 -15.44
C SER A 82 7.75 -1.43 -15.11
N THR A 83 6.63 -1.68 -14.40
CA THR A 83 5.73 -0.61 -13.94
C THR A 83 6.39 0.25 -12.86
N GLY A 84 7.36 -0.30 -12.13
CA GLY A 84 7.97 0.35 -10.96
C GLY A 84 7.11 0.31 -9.69
N ALA A 85 5.95 -0.36 -9.72
CA ALA A 85 5.08 -0.49 -8.54
C ALA A 85 5.74 -1.37 -7.47
N PHE A 86 5.72 -0.93 -6.22
CA PHE A 86 6.25 -1.69 -5.08
C PHE A 86 5.66 -3.10 -4.98
N MET A 87 4.36 -3.25 -5.25
CA MET A 87 3.66 -4.54 -5.27
C MET A 87 4.36 -5.57 -6.16
N PHE A 88 5.01 -5.12 -7.24
CA PHE A 88 5.66 -5.96 -8.24
C PHE A 88 7.18 -5.89 -8.21
N GLN A 89 7.77 -5.48 -7.08
CA GLN A 89 9.21 -5.50 -6.87
C GLN A 89 9.77 -6.93 -6.85
N CYS A 90 9.01 -7.88 -6.28
CA CYS A 90 9.32 -9.31 -6.23
C CYS A 90 8.28 -10.14 -7.01
N PRO A 91 8.11 -9.91 -8.32
CA PRO A 91 6.98 -10.44 -9.07
C PRO A 91 7.11 -11.95 -9.27
N SER A 92 5.98 -12.65 -9.28
CA SER A 92 5.90 -14.08 -9.57
C SER A 92 4.66 -14.40 -10.40
N TYR A 93 4.66 -15.55 -11.08
CA TYR A 93 3.47 -16.02 -11.78
C TYR A 93 2.31 -16.29 -10.82
N ARG A 94 2.57 -16.81 -9.60
CA ARG A 94 1.51 -16.99 -8.58
C ARG A 94 0.89 -15.65 -8.17
N LEU A 95 1.69 -14.58 -8.06
CA LEU A 95 1.15 -13.25 -7.77
C LEU A 95 0.25 -12.77 -8.90
N ILE A 96 0.65 -12.99 -10.16
CA ILE A 96 -0.17 -12.65 -11.33
C ILE A 96 -1.49 -13.42 -11.32
N ASP A 97 -1.43 -14.74 -11.12
CA ASP A 97 -2.62 -15.59 -11.06
C ASP A 97 -3.56 -15.16 -9.92
N ARG A 98 -2.98 -14.78 -8.78
CA ARG A 98 -3.75 -14.24 -7.64
C ARG A 98 -4.39 -12.91 -7.99
N VAL A 99 -3.65 -11.96 -8.57
CA VAL A 99 -4.20 -10.68 -9.04
C VAL A 99 -5.41 -10.94 -9.95
N TRP A 100 -5.28 -11.87 -10.90
CA TRP A 100 -6.39 -12.23 -11.78
C TRP A 100 -7.56 -12.88 -11.05
N THR A 101 -7.29 -13.73 -10.07
CA THR A 101 -8.36 -14.39 -9.32
C THR A 101 -9.27 -13.39 -8.59
N TYR A 102 -8.73 -12.29 -8.08
CA TYR A 102 -9.48 -11.34 -7.26
C TYR A 102 -9.90 -10.05 -7.96
N TYR A 103 -9.34 -9.76 -9.14
CA TYR A 103 -9.64 -8.53 -9.86
C TYR A 103 -11.14 -8.45 -10.20
N LYS A 104 -11.80 -7.35 -9.82
CA LYS A 104 -13.27 -7.19 -9.90
C LYS A 104 -13.70 -6.43 -11.15
N GLU A 105 -12.84 -5.59 -11.73
CA GLU A 105 -13.16 -4.73 -12.88
C GLU A 105 -12.94 -5.42 -14.25
N TYR A 106 -13.09 -6.75 -14.31
CA TYR A 106 -13.07 -7.47 -15.58
C TYR A 106 -14.23 -7.06 -16.49
N LYS A 107 -13.97 -7.03 -17.79
CA LYS A 107 -15.05 -6.97 -18.79
C LYS A 107 -15.96 -8.20 -18.78
N LYS A 108 -15.39 -9.40 -18.64
CA LYS A 108 -16.14 -10.66 -18.55
C LYS A 108 -15.40 -11.65 -17.66
N LYS A 109 -16.10 -12.26 -16.70
CA LYS A 109 -15.51 -13.11 -15.64
C LYS A 109 -14.65 -14.29 -16.12
N GLU A 110 -14.90 -14.81 -17.31
CA GLU A 110 -14.24 -16.02 -17.81
C GLU A 110 -13.09 -15.75 -18.79
N HIS A 111 -12.85 -14.49 -19.16
CA HIS A 111 -11.90 -14.15 -20.23
C HIS A 111 -11.11 -12.89 -19.86
N VAL A 112 -9.77 -13.01 -19.88
CA VAL A 112 -8.87 -11.87 -19.68
C VAL A 112 -8.68 -11.15 -21.02
N TYR A 113 -9.26 -9.97 -21.16
CA TYR A 113 -9.10 -9.14 -22.35
C TYR A 113 -7.82 -8.29 -22.27
N ALA A 114 -7.30 -7.87 -23.42
CA ALA A 114 -6.21 -6.91 -23.49
C ALA A 114 -6.51 -5.64 -22.67
N SER A 115 -7.76 -5.17 -22.65
CA SER A 115 -8.16 -4.01 -21.83
C SER A 115 -8.05 -4.26 -20.33
N ASP A 116 -8.26 -5.49 -19.86
CA ASP A 116 -8.13 -5.82 -18.44
C ASP A 116 -6.64 -5.77 -18.05
N LYS A 117 -5.76 -6.33 -18.89
CA LYS A 117 -4.29 -6.18 -18.77
C LYS A 117 -3.86 -4.72 -18.74
N MET A 118 -4.43 -3.89 -19.61
CA MET A 118 -4.12 -2.45 -19.61
C MET A 118 -4.58 -1.75 -18.34
N HIS A 119 -5.72 -2.13 -17.78
CA HIS A 119 -6.21 -1.52 -16.55
C HIS A 119 -5.32 -1.88 -15.36
N ILE A 120 -4.91 -3.15 -15.24
CA ILE A 120 -3.96 -3.56 -14.18
C ILE A 120 -2.62 -2.86 -14.37
N PHE A 121 -2.09 -2.83 -15.58
CA PHE A 121 -0.82 -2.17 -15.87
C PHE A 121 -0.88 -0.66 -15.57
N TYR A 122 -1.95 0.02 -15.97
CA TYR A 122 -2.16 1.44 -15.65
C TYR A 122 -2.28 1.67 -14.15
N SER A 123 -3.08 0.85 -13.46
CA SER A 123 -3.26 0.94 -12.01
C SER A 123 -1.92 0.77 -11.30
N ALA A 124 -1.13 -0.24 -11.66
CA ALA A 124 0.21 -0.46 -11.11
C ALA A 124 1.14 0.75 -11.30
N MET A 125 1.12 1.36 -12.49
CA MET A 125 1.97 2.51 -12.78
C MET A 125 1.56 3.81 -12.10
N VAL A 126 0.28 3.94 -11.74
CA VAL A 126 -0.23 5.15 -11.07
C VAL A 126 -0.22 4.96 -9.57
N ASN A 127 -0.88 3.91 -9.07
CA ASN A 127 -0.92 3.55 -7.67
C ASN A 127 -1.47 2.11 -7.49
N PRO A 128 -0.70 1.18 -6.91
CA PRO A 128 -1.12 -0.21 -6.78
C PRO A 128 -2.14 -0.47 -5.66
N GLU A 129 -2.54 0.52 -4.85
CA GLU A 129 -3.43 0.34 -3.69
C GLU A 129 -4.70 -0.44 -4.06
N ALA A 130 -5.37 -0.09 -5.16
CA ALA A 130 -6.57 -0.79 -5.63
C ALA A 130 -6.30 -2.28 -5.94
N LEU A 131 -5.12 -2.59 -6.50
CA LEU A 131 -4.73 -3.95 -6.81
C LEU A 131 -4.44 -4.74 -5.53
N ILE A 132 -3.78 -4.14 -4.54
CA ILE A 132 -3.50 -4.78 -3.26
C ILE A 132 -4.79 -5.06 -2.48
N LEU A 133 -5.68 -4.07 -2.37
CA LEU A 133 -6.97 -4.22 -1.69
C LEU A 133 -7.81 -5.38 -2.25
N GLN A 134 -7.79 -5.56 -3.56
CA GLN A 134 -8.50 -6.65 -4.21
C GLN A 134 -7.76 -7.98 -4.03
N THR A 135 -6.46 -8.01 -4.28
CA THR A 135 -5.63 -9.24 -4.24
C THR A 135 -5.49 -9.80 -2.83
N PHE A 136 -5.58 -8.96 -1.80
CA PHE A 136 -5.45 -9.34 -0.39
C PHE A 136 -6.63 -8.77 0.42
N PRO A 137 -7.85 -9.29 0.22
CA PRO A 137 -9.05 -8.61 0.69
C PRO A 137 -9.29 -8.80 2.18
N LYS A 138 -10.02 -7.85 2.79
CA LYS A 138 -10.48 -7.93 4.19
C LYS A 138 -11.26 -9.20 4.50
N SER A 139 -12.03 -9.70 3.53
CA SER A 139 -12.77 -10.98 3.64
C SER A 139 -11.89 -12.20 3.89
N GLU A 140 -10.60 -12.15 3.55
CA GLU A 140 -9.62 -13.18 3.90
C GLU A 140 -8.87 -12.88 5.21
N GLY A 141 -9.26 -11.83 5.92
CA GLY A 141 -8.72 -11.42 7.21
C GLY A 141 -7.45 -10.58 7.12
N TRP A 142 -7.17 -9.96 5.96
CA TRP A 142 -6.13 -8.94 5.82
C TRP A 142 -6.55 -7.63 6.53
N PRO A 143 -5.63 -6.86 7.11
CA PRO A 143 -5.94 -5.70 7.95
C PRO A 143 -6.17 -4.43 7.11
N PHE A 144 -6.96 -4.54 6.05
CA PHE A 144 -7.22 -3.47 5.09
C PHE A 144 -8.72 -3.12 5.06
N PRO A 145 -9.11 -1.94 4.55
CA PRO A 145 -10.50 -1.62 4.29
C PRO A 145 -11.11 -2.58 3.25
N GLU A 146 -12.42 -2.84 3.33
CA GLU A 146 -13.10 -3.54 2.24
C GLU A 146 -13.12 -2.70 0.96
N TYR A 147 -12.71 -3.30 -0.15
CA TYR A 147 -12.82 -2.69 -1.48
C TYR A 147 -14.23 -2.86 -2.04
N ILE A 148 -14.93 -1.74 -2.21
CA ILE A 148 -16.33 -1.71 -2.64
C ILE A 148 -16.42 -1.65 -4.17
N GLY A 149 -15.58 -0.83 -4.82
CA GLY A 149 -15.54 -0.73 -6.28
C GLY A 149 -14.77 0.49 -6.77
N ALA A 150 -14.80 0.71 -8.08
CA ALA A 150 -14.16 1.86 -8.72
C ALA A 150 -15.04 2.49 -9.81
N CYS A 151 -14.83 3.78 -10.05
CA CYS A 151 -15.38 4.51 -11.18
C CYS A 151 -14.35 5.53 -11.70
N GLY A 152 -13.91 5.34 -12.94
CA GLY A 152 -12.85 6.17 -13.51
C GLY A 152 -11.54 6.00 -12.74
N ARG A 153 -11.03 7.08 -12.15
CA ARG A 153 -9.77 7.11 -11.37
C ARG A 153 -9.99 7.13 -9.85
N VAL A 154 -11.22 6.89 -9.43
CA VAL A 154 -11.62 6.94 -8.03
C VAL A 154 -12.01 5.53 -7.60
N ILE A 155 -11.45 5.09 -6.48
CA ILE A 155 -11.89 3.89 -5.78
C ILE A 155 -12.81 4.27 -4.61
N VAL A 156 -13.67 3.34 -4.24
CA VAL A 156 -14.53 3.42 -3.06
C VAL A 156 -14.19 2.27 -2.13
N VAL A 157 -13.89 2.60 -0.88
CA VAL A 157 -13.54 1.65 0.17
C VAL A 157 -14.35 1.90 1.43
N GLU A 158 -14.40 0.92 2.32
CA GLU A 158 -14.95 1.07 3.67
C GLU A 158 -14.22 2.17 4.46
N SER A 159 -14.95 2.93 5.27
CA SER A 159 -14.34 3.84 6.26
C SER A 159 -13.73 3.05 7.42
N ALA A 160 -12.45 3.28 7.71
CA ALA A 160 -11.70 2.55 8.73
C ALA A 160 -11.53 3.32 10.05
N GLY A 161 -12.25 4.44 10.23
CA GLY A 161 -12.16 5.28 11.41
C GLY A 161 -11.22 6.48 11.25
N ARG A 162 -10.56 6.87 12.35
CA ARG A 162 -9.75 8.10 12.43
C ARG A 162 -8.26 7.78 12.30
N PRO A 163 -7.44 8.62 11.63
CA PRO A 163 -6.01 8.41 11.52
C PRO A 163 -5.30 8.32 12.88
N LEU A 164 -4.17 7.60 12.92
CA LEU A 164 -3.40 7.37 14.15
C LEU A 164 -2.94 8.68 14.82
N SER A 165 -2.69 9.71 14.01
CA SER A 165 -2.28 11.05 14.46
C SER A 165 -3.27 11.68 15.46
N GLU A 166 -4.55 11.35 15.37
CA GLU A 166 -5.58 11.84 16.29
C GLU A 166 -5.52 11.19 17.69
N PHE A 167 -4.74 10.11 17.86
CA PHE A 167 -4.61 9.37 19.11
C PHE A 167 -3.30 9.64 19.85
N VAL A 168 -2.40 10.43 19.26
CA VAL A 168 -1.07 10.73 19.81
C VAL A 168 -1.13 11.31 21.23
N TYR A 169 -2.14 12.13 21.54
CA TYR A 169 -2.31 12.70 22.89
C TYR A 169 -3.35 11.97 23.75
N SER A 170 -3.76 10.76 23.33
CA SER A 170 -4.63 9.92 24.16
C SER A 170 -3.88 9.36 25.37
N SER A 171 -4.63 8.87 26.37
CA SER A 171 -4.04 8.19 27.53
C SER A 171 -3.07 7.08 27.11
N PHE A 172 -1.99 6.88 27.87
CA PHE A 172 -0.99 5.85 27.56
C PHE A 172 -1.63 4.47 27.37
N LYS A 173 -2.65 4.11 28.17
CA LYS A 173 -3.40 2.86 28.02
C LYS A 173 -4.00 2.67 26.62
N ILE A 174 -4.58 3.73 26.03
CA ILE A 174 -5.13 3.69 24.67
C ILE A 174 -4.01 3.52 23.65
N ARG A 175 -2.93 4.32 23.79
CA ARG A 175 -1.78 4.26 22.88
C ARG A 175 -1.08 2.90 22.90
N ALA A 176 -0.88 2.32 24.08
CA ALA A 176 -0.33 0.98 24.26
C ALA A 176 -1.23 -0.10 23.62
N GLY A 177 -2.55 0.02 23.74
CA GLY A 177 -3.50 -0.88 23.07
C GLY A 177 -3.40 -0.80 21.55
N ILE A 178 -3.32 0.41 20.99
CA ILE A 178 -3.13 0.63 19.55
C ILE A 178 -1.76 0.13 19.09
N ALA A 179 -0.69 0.36 19.86
CA ALA A 179 0.64 -0.16 19.57
C ALA A 179 0.66 -1.69 19.50
N TYR A 180 -0.07 -2.36 20.39
CA TYR A 180 -0.24 -3.81 20.36
C TYR A 180 -0.95 -4.28 19.07
N GLU A 181 -1.99 -3.59 18.64
CA GLU A 181 -2.66 -3.89 17.35
C GLU A 181 -1.74 -3.63 16.15
N LEU A 182 -0.92 -2.57 16.17
CA LEU A 182 0.10 -2.32 15.15
C LEU A 182 1.10 -3.48 15.05
N LEU A 183 1.60 -3.99 16.18
CA LEU A 183 2.51 -5.14 16.18
C LEU A 183 1.84 -6.42 15.64
N LYS A 184 0.56 -6.64 15.93
CA LYS A 184 -0.21 -7.74 15.31
C LYS A 184 -0.33 -7.57 13.79
N ILE A 185 -0.48 -6.34 13.30
CA ILE A 185 -0.48 -6.07 11.86
C ILE A 185 0.89 -6.40 11.26
N ALA A 186 1.99 -5.98 11.88
CA ALA A 186 3.34 -6.33 11.43
C ALA A 186 3.51 -7.86 11.29
N ASP A 187 3.09 -8.62 12.30
CA ASP A 187 3.12 -10.07 12.23
C ASP A 187 2.29 -10.61 11.08
N LYS A 188 1.02 -10.21 11.04
CA LYS A 188 0.04 -10.69 10.07
C LYS A 188 0.50 -10.44 8.64
N LEU A 189 1.06 -9.26 8.36
CA LEU A 189 1.56 -8.93 7.03
C LEU A 189 2.75 -9.81 6.60
N SER A 190 3.58 -10.26 7.55
CA SER A 190 4.75 -11.11 7.27
C SER A 190 4.45 -12.62 7.28
N SER A 191 3.44 -13.06 8.04
CA SER A 191 3.27 -14.47 8.43
C SER A 191 1.97 -15.12 7.95
N LYS A 192 0.91 -14.34 7.67
CA LYS A 192 -0.46 -14.86 7.47
C LYS A 192 -0.61 -15.86 6.34
N SER A 193 0.20 -15.75 5.28
CA SER A 193 0.04 -16.55 4.07
C SER A 193 1.37 -16.86 3.42
N ASP A 194 1.31 -17.61 2.32
CA ASP A 194 2.45 -17.81 1.42
C ASP A 194 2.91 -16.53 0.70
N PHE A 195 2.16 -15.43 0.84
CA PHE A 195 2.58 -14.09 0.48
C PHE A 195 2.89 -13.28 1.74
N ALA A 196 4.08 -12.68 1.78
CA ALA A 196 4.42 -11.64 2.74
C ALA A 196 4.24 -10.26 2.08
N LEU A 197 3.71 -9.30 2.84
CA LEU A 197 3.48 -7.92 2.42
C LEU A 197 4.37 -7.03 3.30
N TYR A 198 5.38 -6.40 2.71
CA TYR A 198 6.32 -5.55 3.43
C TYR A 198 6.03 -4.08 3.17
N MET A 199 5.70 -3.34 4.23
CA MET A 199 5.46 -1.90 4.15
C MET A 199 6.80 -1.17 3.99
N THR A 200 6.94 -0.34 2.97
CA THR A 200 8.18 0.42 2.73
C THR A 200 8.04 1.92 3.00
N ASP A 201 6.82 2.36 3.30
CA ASP A 201 6.50 3.66 3.84
C ASP A 201 5.54 3.47 5.02
N VAL A 202 5.87 4.08 6.16
CA VAL A 202 5.14 3.91 7.42
C VAL A 202 5.11 5.24 8.15
N SER A 203 3.89 5.75 8.33
CA SER A 203 3.57 7.01 8.99
C SER A 203 2.21 6.90 9.69
N TYR A 204 1.90 7.87 10.56
CA TYR A 204 0.64 7.91 11.29
C TYR A 204 -0.59 7.96 10.36
N GLU A 205 -0.46 8.55 9.19
CA GLU A 205 -1.55 8.67 8.20
C GLU A 205 -1.79 7.39 7.39
N ASN A 206 -0.90 6.39 7.48
CA ASN A 206 -1.11 5.10 6.81
C ASN A 206 -2.04 4.17 7.60
N PHE A 207 -2.41 4.52 8.85
CA PHE A 207 -3.24 3.70 9.72
C PHE A 207 -4.46 4.47 10.21
N ALA A 208 -5.58 3.78 10.34
CA ALA A 208 -6.79 4.28 10.97
C ALA A 208 -7.24 3.38 12.11
N VAL A 209 -7.87 3.99 13.11
CA VAL A 209 -8.41 3.33 14.31
C VAL A 209 -9.91 3.54 14.35
N ASP A 210 -10.65 2.44 14.45
CA ASP A 210 -12.10 2.49 14.56
C ASP A 210 -12.58 2.69 16.01
N SER A 211 -13.90 2.82 16.19
CA SER A 211 -14.51 3.03 17.51
C SER A 211 -14.29 1.88 18.51
N SER A 212 -13.93 0.68 18.04
CA SER A 212 -13.60 -0.48 18.88
C SER A 212 -12.12 -0.52 19.29
N GLY A 213 -11.29 0.33 18.70
CA GLY A 213 -9.83 0.33 18.88
C GLY A 213 -9.10 -0.58 17.90
N ALA A 214 -9.78 -1.15 16.91
CA ALA A 214 -9.13 -1.96 15.88
C ALA A 214 -8.37 -1.07 14.90
N VAL A 215 -7.16 -1.49 14.53
CA VAL A 215 -6.28 -0.75 13.63
C VAL A 215 -6.35 -1.35 12.23
N THR A 216 -6.39 -0.50 11.21
CA THR A 216 -6.44 -0.87 9.79
C THR A 216 -5.37 -0.11 9.00
N VAL A 217 -4.65 -0.77 8.10
CA VAL A 217 -3.74 -0.11 7.15
C VAL A 217 -4.56 0.46 6.01
N VAL A 218 -4.60 1.80 5.93
CA VAL A 218 -5.45 2.51 4.97
C VAL A 218 -4.68 3.02 3.76
N ASP A 219 -3.35 3.07 3.78
CA ASP A 219 -2.53 3.47 2.63
C ASP A 219 -1.63 2.31 2.21
N LEU A 220 -1.75 1.88 0.96
CA LEU A 220 -1.19 0.62 0.47
C LEU A 220 -0.32 0.84 -0.78
N GLU A 221 0.02 2.08 -1.12
CA GLU A 221 0.76 2.40 -2.34
C GLU A 221 2.20 1.83 -2.32
N ASN A 222 2.81 1.78 -1.13
CA ASN A 222 4.21 1.44 -0.89
C ASN A 222 4.35 0.09 -0.16
N ILE A 223 3.78 -0.98 -0.74
CA ILE A 223 3.90 -2.35 -0.20
C ILE A 223 4.58 -3.26 -1.21
N ILE A 224 5.65 -3.95 -0.77
CA ILE A 224 6.29 -5.03 -1.53
C ILE A 224 5.56 -6.34 -1.25
N VAL A 225 5.11 -7.03 -2.30
CA VAL A 225 4.51 -8.36 -2.17
C VAL A 225 5.53 -9.43 -2.55
N VAL A 226 5.72 -10.39 -1.64
CA VAL A 226 6.72 -11.44 -1.77
C VAL A 226 6.06 -12.81 -1.73
N ASP A 227 6.26 -13.57 -2.80
CA ASP A 227 5.84 -14.98 -2.90
C ASP A 227 6.86 -15.90 -2.21
N LYS A 228 6.53 -16.37 -1.00
CA LYS A 228 7.40 -17.20 -0.17
C LYS A 228 7.61 -18.60 -0.77
N LEU A 229 6.61 -19.20 -1.42
CA LEU A 229 6.84 -20.49 -2.09
C LEU A 229 7.76 -20.33 -3.30
N ALA A 230 7.72 -19.20 -4.01
CA ALA A 230 8.69 -18.95 -5.08
C ALA A 230 10.12 -18.78 -4.54
N ILE A 231 10.30 -18.26 -3.32
CA ILE A 231 11.61 -18.24 -2.64
C ILE A 231 12.02 -19.68 -2.28
N GLU A 232 11.15 -20.44 -1.62
CA GLU A 232 11.41 -21.82 -1.20
C GLU A 232 11.73 -22.74 -2.39
N ALA A 233 11.08 -22.54 -3.53
CA ALA A 233 11.35 -23.30 -4.75
C ALA A 233 12.71 -22.94 -5.38
N ARG A 234 13.09 -21.67 -5.37
CA ARG A 234 14.33 -21.18 -6.01
C ARG A 234 15.56 -21.27 -5.11
N LYS A 235 15.37 -21.26 -3.79
CA LYS A 235 16.42 -21.29 -2.77
C LYS A 235 17.59 -20.33 -3.07
N PRO A 236 17.35 -19.03 -3.28
CA PRO A 236 18.43 -18.07 -3.51
C PRO A 236 19.43 -18.07 -2.35
N LYS A 237 20.65 -17.58 -2.58
CA LYS A 237 21.67 -17.53 -1.52
C LYS A 237 21.14 -16.77 -0.29
N GLY A 238 21.21 -17.40 0.89
CA GLY A 238 20.72 -16.85 2.16
C GLY A 238 19.20 -16.97 2.38
N TRP A 239 18.46 -17.70 1.54
CA TRP A 239 16.99 -17.76 1.63
C TRP A 239 16.44 -18.22 2.98
N ASN A 240 17.19 -19.06 3.68
CA ASN A 240 16.86 -19.64 4.98
C ASN A 240 17.48 -18.89 6.16
N GLU A 241 18.24 -17.82 5.90
CA GLU A 241 18.74 -16.92 6.94
C GLU A 241 17.64 -15.91 7.29
N ALA A 242 17.61 -15.46 8.55
CA ALA A 242 16.70 -14.39 8.95
C ALA A 242 17.22 -13.05 8.40
N HIS A 243 16.36 -12.29 7.74
CA HIS A 243 16.67 -10.92 7.35
C HIS A 243 16.20 -9.93 8.42
N GLU A 244 17.17 -9.31 9.09
CA GLU A 244 16.96 -8.21 10.02
C GLU A 244 16.74 -6.90 9.25
N GLY A 245 15.69 -6.18 9.61
CA GLY A 245 15.35 -4.88 9.05
C GLY A 245 16.45 -3.87 9.31
N PHE A 246 16.78 -3.09 8.28
CA PHE A 246 17.83 -2.08 8.42
C PHE A 246 17.40 -0.98 9.39
N PHE A 247 18.24 -0.71 10.39
CA PHE A 247 18.04 0.37 11.34
C PHE A 247 18.92 1.57 10.99
N SER A 248 18.34 2.77 11.05
CA SER A 248 19.04 4.04 11.03
C SER A 248 18.27 5.07 11.85
N ASP A 249 19.00 5.89 12.59
CA ASP A 249 18.49 7.06 13.32
C ASP A 249 18.15 8.23 12.38
N CYS A 250 18.56 8.15 11.11
CA CYS A 250 18.23 9.08 10.04
C CYS A 250 18.53 10.55 10.38
N ASP A 251 19.62 10.79 11.10
CA ASP A 251 19.98 12.12 11.60
C ASP A 251 18.83 12.82 12.35
N GLY A 252 18.00 12.04 13.06
CA GLY A 252 16.85 12.55 13.81
C GLY A 252 15.63 12.90 12.97
N THR A 253 15.52 12.37 11.75
CA THR A 253 14.34 12.55 10.87
C THR A 253 13.60 11.23 10.64
N ASN A 254 12.38 11.27 10.11
CA ASN A 254 11.72 10.05 9.67
C ASN A 254 12.32 9.53 8.36
N CYS A 255 12.95 8.36 8.41
CA CYS A 255 13.38 7.65 7.21
C CYS A 255 13.28 6.14 7.40
N LEU A 256 12.30 5.50 6.74
CA LEU A 256 12.24 4.06 6.67
C LEU A 256 13.21 3.59 5.58
N GLN A 257 14.23 2.83 5.99
CA GLN A 257 15.15 2.18 5.07
C GLN A 257 14.82 0.70 4.94
N PHE A 258 15.02 0.16 3.74
CA PHE A 258 14.76 -1.24 3.44
C PHE A 258 15.62 -1.72 2.28
N GLN A 259 15.83 -3.04 2.21
CA GLN A 259 16.58 -3.68 1.14
C GLN A 259 15.64 -4.59 0.35
N ALA A 260 15.05 -4.06 -0.72
CA ALA A 260 14.07 -4.80 -1.54
C ALA A 260 14.58 -6.18 -1.98
N ASP A 261 15.83 -6.26 -2.43
CA ASP A 261 16.43 -7.54 -2.85
C ASP A 261 16.51 -8.56 -1.71
N LYS A 262 16.74 -8.13 -0.47
CA LYS A 262 16.74 -8.99 0.71
C LYS A 262 15.33 -9.48 1.03
N LEU A 263 14.35 -8.58 1.02
CA LEU A 263 12.93 -8.92 1.18
C LEU A 263 12.45 -9.91 0.11
N CYS A 264 12.91 -9.77 -1.14
CA CYS A 264 12.57 -10.68 -2.24
C CYS A 264 13.24 -12.07 -2.16
N THR A 265 14.23 -12.26 -1.29
CA THR A 265 15.07 -13.46 -1.29
C THR A 265 15.05 -14.26 0.01
N HIS A 266 14.63 -13.67 1.13
CA HIS A 266 14.63 -14.34 2.45
C HIS A 266 13.21 -14.80 2.82
N MET A 267 13.10 -16.00 3.41
CA MET A 267 11.82 -16.55 3.86
C MET A 267 11.26 -15.87 5.10
N ILE A 268 12.14 -15.32 5.92
CA ILE A 268 11.81 -14.71 7.22
C ILE A 268 12.43 -13.33 7.25
N SER A 269 11.63 -12.33 7.59
CA SER A 269 12.11 -11.00 7.92
C SER A 269 11.26 -10.34 8.99
N ASP A 270 11.92 -9.63 9.90
CA ASP A 270 11.29 -8.76 10.90
C ASP A 270 10.98 -7.35 10.36
N HIS A 271 11.15 -7.11 9.06
CA HIS A 271 11.07 -5.77 8.44
C HIS A 271 9.82 -4.98 8.85
N ASN A 272 8.64 -5.61 8.88
CA ASN A 272 7.41 -4.92 9.29
C ASN A 272 7.43 -4.54 10.79
N TYR A 273 8.04 -5.36 11.65
CA TYR A 273 8.24 -5.01 13.06
C TYR A 273 9.20 -3.84 13.17
N ASN A 274 10.36 -3.90 12.49
CA ASN A 274 11.32 -2.79 12.45
C ASN A 274 10.65 -1.50 11.94
N ALA A 275 9.87 -1.58 10.86
CA ALA A 275 9.20 -0.44 10.26
C ALA A 275 8.22 0.24 11.24
N ILE A 276 7.37 -0.53 11.92
CA ILE A 276 6.42 -0.02 12.93
C ILE A 276 7.16 0.50 14.16
N CYS A 277 8.08 -0.28 14.72
CA CYS A 277 8.82 0.10 15.93
C CYS A 277 9.61 1.38 15.70
N ARG A 278 10.38 1.47 14.60
CA ARG A 278 11.22 2.62 14.30
C ARG A 278 10.40 3.85 13.92
N ASN A 279 9.42 3.74 13.02
CA ASN A 279 8.73 4.91 12.44
C ASN A 279 7.47 5.35 13.17
N LEU A 280 6.91 4.52 14.06
CA LEU A 280 5.73 4.88 14.83
C LEU A 280 5.99 4.86 16.33
N LEU A 281 6.54 3.77 16.87
CA LEU A 281 6.46 3.53 18.31
C LEU A 281 7.62 4.14 19.10
N SER A 282 8.84 4.08 18.56
CA SER A 282 10.06 4.51 19.23
C SER A 282 10.30 6.01 19.16
N HIS A 283 11.23 6.51 20.00
CA HIS A 283 11.64 7.91 20.00
C HIS A 283 12.32 8.39 18.70
N TYR A 284 12.64 7.49 17.77
CA TYR A 284 13.16 7.82 16.43
C TYR A 284 12.05 8.22 15.43
N ALA A 285 10.79 8.04 15.80
CA ALA A 285 9.65 8.50 15.02
C ALA A 285 9.48 10.01 15.18
N VAL A 286 10.16 10.79 14.34
CA VAL A 286 10.18 12.24 14.38
C VAL A 286 9.29 12.81 13.28
N GLU A 287 8.15 13.36 13.69
CA GLU A 287 7.22 14.06 12.80
C GLU A 287 6.91 15.46 13.34
N TYR A 288 6.68 16.41 12.43
CA TYR A 288 6.43 17.80 12.78
C TYR A 288 5.22 17.93 13.71
N LYS A 289 5.41 18.60 14.86
CA LYS A 289 4.40 18.79 15.92
C LYS A 289 3.90 17.50 16.59
N MET A 290 4.57 16.37 16.37
CA MET A 290 4.32 15.14 17.11
C MET A 290 5.38 14.96 18.21
N PRO A 291 5.03 14.31 19.34
CA PRO A 291 6.02 13.81 20.28
C PRO A 291 6.87 12.71 19.62
N HIS A 292 8.07 12.49 20.15
CA HIS A 292 9.01 11.50 19.64
C HIS A 292 8.48 10.08 19.89
N GLY A 293 7.75 9.53 18.92
CA GLY A 293 7.13 8.21 19.01
C GLY A 293 5.77 8.17 19.69
N PHE A 294 4.93 7.25 19.25
CA PHE A 294 3.58 7.01 19.73
C PHE A 294 3.54 6.44 21.15
N LEU A 295 4.65 5.89 21.65
CA LEU A 295 4.81 5.41 23.03
C LEU A 295 5.47 6.43 23.97
N HIS A 296 5.57 7.71 23.60
CA HIS A 296 6.06 8.79 24.46
C HIS A 296 5.31 8.89 25.81
N ASP A 297 5.90 9.59 26.78
CA ASP A 297 5.32 9.83 28.13
C ASP A 297 4.80 8.54 28.79
N MET A 298 5.62 7.48 28.74
CA MET A 298 5.31 6.21 29.38
C MET A 298 5.25 6.41 30.90
N PRO A 299 4.20 5.93 31.59
CA PRO A 299 4.11 6.05 33.04
C PRO A 299 5.19 5.21 33.71
N ILE A 300 5.67 5.65 34.87
CA ILE A 300 6.73 4.98 35.65
C ILE A 300 6.35 3.52 35.93
N GLU A 301 5.07 3.22 36.15
CA GLU A 301 4.60 1.86 36.38
C GLU A 301 4.74 0.94 35.15
N ALA A 302 4.92 1.51 33.96
CA ALA A 302 5.19 0.80 32.71
C ALA A 302 6.67 0.89 32.28
N GLU A 303 7.49 1.67 32.97
CA GLU A 303 8.95 1.61 32.86
C GLU A 303 9.41 0.32 33.55
N ASP A 304 9.41 -0.78 32.82
CA ASP A 304 9.88 -2.05 33.35
C ASP A 304 11.42 -1.99 33.47
N TYR A 305 11.94 -2.28 34.66
CA TYR A 305 13.39 -2.31 35.00
C TYR A 305 14.12 -3.52 34.37
N TRP A 306 13.67 -3.99 33.20
CA TRP A 306 14.47 -4.94 32.44
C TRP A 306 15.53 -4.15 31.68
N ASP A 307 16.71 -4.06 32.30
CA ASP A 307 17.96 -3.61 31.72
C ASP A 307 18.11 -4.16 30.29
N LEU A 308 17.75 -3.33 29.30
CA LEU A 308 18.31 -3.37 27.95
C LEU A 308 19.30 -2.21 27.87
N SER A 309 20.34 -2.32 28.70
CA SER A 309 21.61 -1.59 28.57
C SER A 309 22.47 -2.20 27.47
#